data_AF-A0A1X7TT65-F1
#
_entry.id   AF-A0A1X7TT65-F1
#
_cell.length_a   1.000
_cell.length_b   1.000
_cell.length_c   1.000
_cell.angle_alpha   90.00
_cell.angle_beta   90.00
_cell.angle_gamma   90.00
#
_symmetry.space_group_name_H-M   'P 1'
#
loop_
_entity.id
_entity.type
_entity.pdbx_description
1 polymer ?
#
loop_
_entity_poly.entity_id
_entity_poly.type
_entity_poly.pdbx_seq_one_letter_code
_entity_poly.pdbx_strand_id
1 'polypeptide(L)'
;VQLLKDNNTLQALSLHIDVPYALQLSSLNKVEVNAPLTALKLERENLLIMNCELMTSSLLPRIKGLHCMLLPEPYPPHLLFLSHPNLHTLTLPLDTAESAIELFTILQTNTTLKALSVEIKEERVYTSSMGTSLQDMLTQSQTLKHFEINNPYSRSRCIPSSFLSFLTTGLRHNTSLQQLSVIIPLNEEMRTFINVISLKSNLTELNLKTILILNESYSNCSWKEKEQIMTSLFYEQVLPAVTNMLQSHTTIRLLRIECRDINNLSSQPNWIEQIQHLYETIFIHPSLEYAQFSPLGGYS
;
A
#
# COMPACT_ATOMS: atom_id res chain seq x y z
N VAL A 1 3.75 -15.13 29.15
CA VAL A 1 5.16 -14.69 28.97
C VAL A 1 6.18 -15.50 29.77
N GLN A 2 5.80 -16.47 30.63
CA GLN A 2 6.75 -17.53 31.01
C GLN A 2 7.40 -18.15 29.75
N LEU A 3 6.57 -18.36 28.71
CA LEU A 3 6.97 -18.89 27.40
C LEU A 3 7.97 -18.04 26.60
N LEU A 4 8.05 -16.71 26.78
CA LEU A 4 8.99 -15.86 26.01
C LEU A 4 10.22 -15.47 26.81
N LYS A 5 10.13 -15.45 28.14
CA LYS A 5 11.27 -15.17 29.01
C LYS A 5 12.33 -16.27 28.92
N ASP A 6 11.89 -17.52 28.89
CA ASP A 6 12.75 -18.70 28.97
C ASP A 6 13.06 -19.30 27.58
N ASN A 7 12.56 -18.68 26.51
CA ASN A 7 12.74 -19.19 25.15
C ASN A 7 13.89 -18.46 24.46
N ASN A 8 14.95 -19.20 24.14
CA ASN A 8 16.16 -18.69 23.50
C ASN A 8 16.26 -19.01 21.99
N THR A 9 15.19 -19.56 21.38
CA THR A 9 15.20 -20.00 19.97
C THR A 9 14.11 -19.35 19.12
N LEU A 10 13.06 -18.79 19.73
CA LEU A 10 11.94 -18.21 19.01
C LEU A 10 12.33 -16.90 18.31
N GLN A 11 12.37 -16.93 16.98
CA GLN A 11 12.76 -15.78 16.15
C GLN A 11 11.60 -15.05 15.49
N ALA A 12 10.47 -15.72 15.28
CA ALA A 12 9.27 -15.15 14.68
C ALA A 12 8.03 -15.57 15.47
N LEU A 13 7.12 -14.63 15.69
CA LEU A 13 5.89 -14.87 16.44
C LEU A 13 4.73 -14.21 15.71
N SER A 14 3.75 -15.02 15.31
CA SER A 14 2.42 -14.52 14.93
C SER A 14 1.45 -14.82 16.05
N LEU A 15 0.78 -13.79 16.57
CA LEU A 15 -0.27 -13.93 17.57
C LEU A 15 -1.59 -13.49 16.97
N HIS A 16 -2.53 -14.44 16.92
CA HIS A 16 -3.94 -14.13 16.74
C HIS A 16 -4.51 -13.72 18.09
N ILE A 17 -4.96 -12.47 18.21
CA ILE A 17 -5.47 -11.91 19.47
C ILE A 17 -6.99 -11.82 19.40
N ASP A 18 -7.66 -12.72 20.13
CA ASP A 18 -9.09 -12.61 20.40
C ASP A 18 -9.36 -11.71 21.62
N VAL A 19 -10.51 -11.01 21.58
CA VAL A 19 -10.96 -10.02 22.59
C VAL A 19 -10.81 -10.48 24.05
N PRO A 20 -11.19 -11.71 24.47
CA PRO A 20 -11.00 -12.15 25.86
C PRO A 20 -9.53 -12.27 26.29
N TYR A 21 -8.58 -12.43 25.36
CA TYR A 21 -7.16 -12.59 25.70
C TYR A 21 -6.41 -11.26 25.81
N ALA A 22 -6.88 -10.18 25.15
CA ALA A 22 -6.24 -8.86 25.24
C ALA A 22 -6.14 -8.35 26.70
N LEU A 23 -7.16 -8.62 27.51
CA LEU A 23 -7.17 -8.29 28.94
C LEU A 23 -6.19 -9.15 29.75
N GLN A 24 -6.06 -10.44 29.43
CA GLN A 24 -5.07 -11.32 30.09
C GLN A 24 -3.64 -10.92 29.73
N LEU A 25 -3.41 -10.49 28.49
CA LEU A 25 -2.07 -10.07 28.10
C LEU A 25 -1.65 -8.73 28.76
N SER A 26 -2.58 -7.84 29.13
CA SER A 26 -2.25 -6.61 29.88
C SER A 26 -1.61 -6.87 31.26
N SER A 27 -1.90 -8.03 31.88
CA SER A 27 -1.26 -8.49 33.11
C SER A 27 0.20 -8.94 32.93
N LEU A 28 0.65 -9.10 31.68
CA LEU A 28 2.02 -9.48 31.31
C LEU A 28 3.01 -8.32 31.38
N ASN A 29 2.54 -7.12 31.75
CA ASN A 29 3.30 -5.89 31.93
C ASN A 29 4.34 -5.94 33.08
N LYS A 30 4.81 -7.13 33.50
CA LYS A 30 5.80 -7.33 34.56
C LYS A 30 7.03 -8.17 34.17
N VAL A 31 7.08 -8.74 32.96
CA VAL A 31 8.17 -9.66 32.56
C VAL A 31 8.95 -9.11 31.37
N GLU A 32 10.28 -9.18 31.45
CA GLU A 32 11.22 -8.85 30.36
C GLU A 32 11.27 -10.01 29.34
N VAL A 33 11.30 -9.67 28.04
CA VAL A 33 11.33 -10.65 26.96
C VAL A 33 12.79 -10.84 26.52
N ASN A 34 13.36 -12.02 26.78
CA ASN A 34 14.75 -12.36 26.44
C ASN A 34 14.88 -13.20 25.16
N ALA A 35 13.77 -13.51 24.50
CA ALA A 35 13.79 -14.27 23.25
C ALA A 35 14.48 -13.48 22.13
N PRO A 36 15.21 -14.16 21.22
CA PRO A 36 15.83 -13.54 20.05
C PRO A 36 14.78 -13.23 18.96
N LEU A 37 13.68 -12.61 19.36
CA LEU A 37 12.54 -12.35 18.49
C LEU A 37 12.88 -11.22 17.52
N THR A 38 12.86 -11.52 16.23
CA THR A 38 13.18 -10.58 15.14
C THR A 38 11.96 -10.21 14.32
N ALA A 39 10.89 -11.00 14.37
CA ALA A 39 9.64 -10.74 13.66
C ALA A 39 8.41 -10.91 14.57
N LEU A 40 7.54 -9.92 14.56
CA LEU A 40 6.28 -9.93 15.29
C LEU A 40 5.12 -9.58 14.36
N LYS A 41 4.15 -10.47 14.26
CA LYS A 41 2.86 -10.22 13.62
C LYS A 41 1.76 -10.33 14.67
N LEU A 42 0.95 -9.29 14.78
CA LEU A 42 -0.24 -9.28 15.61
C LEU A 42 -1.46 -9.26 14.68
N GLU A 43 -2.35 -10.23 14.83
CA GLU A 43 -3.56 -10.41 14.02
C GLU A 43 -4.81 -10.26 14.89
N ARG A 44 -5.92 -9.83 14.29
CA ARG A 44 -7.20 -9.60 14.98
C ARG A 44 -8.36 -10.14 14.14
N GLU A 45 -9.32 -10.82 14.78
CA GLU A 45 -10.49 -11.40 14.08
C GLU A 45 -11.74 -10.50 14.05
N ASN A 46 -11.89 -9.50 14.92
CA ASN A 46 -13.16 -8.77 15.06
C ASN A 46 -13.01 -7.28 15.38
N LEU A 47 -13.65 -6.44 14.54
CA LEU A 47 -13.47 -4.98 14.45
C LEU A 47 -14.06 -4.13 15.58
N LEU A 48 -14.82 -4.69 16.53
CA LEU A 48 -15.79 -3.87 17.27
C LEU A 48 -15.44 -3.47 18.71
N ILE A 49 -14.46 -4.04 19.43
CA ILE A 49 -14.26 -3.65 20.85
C ILE A 49 -12.79 -3.59 21.30
N MET A 50 -12.48 -2.47 21.96
CA MET A 50 -11.30 -1.95 22.67
C MET A 50 -10.33 -2.95 23.36
N ASN A 51 -9.03 -2.62 23.30
CA ASN A 51 -7.91 -2.89 24.25
C ASN A 51 -6.56 -3.35 23.64
N CYS A 52 -6.42 -3.42 22.31
CA CYS A 52 -5.11 -3.67 21.68
C CYS A 52 -4.10 -2.53 21.91
N GLU A 53 -4.55 -1.30 22.15
CA GLU A 53 -3.69 -0.15 22.44
C GLU A 53 -2.89 -0.34 23.74
N LEU A 54 -3.52 -0.88 24.79
CA LEU A 54 -2.84 -1.25 26.04
C LEU A 54 -1.81 -2.37 25.82
N MET A 55 -2.06 -3.23 24.84
CA MET A 55 -1.18 -4.33 24.49
C MET A 55 0.03 -3.88 23.69
N THR A 56 -0.17 -3.09 22.65
CA THR A 56 0.93 -2.53 21.86
C THR A 56 1.78 -1.59 22.72
N SER A 57 1.18 -0.75 23.56
CA SER A 57 1.93 0.16 24.46
C SER A 57 2.72 -0.54 25.57
N SER A 58 2.27 -1.69 26.08
CA SER A 58 2.96 -2.41 27.16
C SER A 58 3.96 -3.47 26.67
N LEU A 59 3.66 -4.18 25.59
CA LEU A 59 4.48 -5.28 25.08
C LEU A 59 5.60 -4.80 24.17
N LEU A 60 5.30 -3.92 23.21
CA LEU A 60 6.25 -3.55 22.17
C LEU A 60 7.55 -2.97 22.73
N PRO A 61 7.55 -2.03 23.69
CA PRO A 61 8.79 -1.44 24.20
C PRO A 61 9.74 -2.44 24.88
N ARG A 62 9.26 -3.65 25.22
CA ARG A 62 10.03 -4.68 25.92
C ARG A 62 10.70 -5.66 24.99
N ILE A 63 10.23 -5.75 23.75
CA ILE A 63 10.81 -6.65 22.76
C ILE A 63 11.94 -5.88 22.08
N LYS A 64 13.17 -6.32 22.26
CA LYS A 64 14.35 -5.71 21.63
C LYS A 64 14.72 -6.48 20.38
N GLY A 65 15.30 -5.79 19.40
CA GLY A 65 15.88 -6.44 18.21
C GLY A 65 14.89 -6.84 17.12
N LEU A 66 13.65 -6.31 17.13
CA LEU A 66 12.72 -6.52 16.03
C LEU A 66 13.22 -5.87 14.74
N HIS A 67 13.20 -6.66 13.66
CA HIS A 67 13.41 -6.23 12.28
C HIS A 67 12.11 -6.17 11.48
N CYS A 68 11.09 -6.95 11.87
CA CYS A 68 9.81 -7.01 11.18
C CYS A 68 8.66 -6.85 12.17
N MET A 69 7.74 -5.95 11.86
CA MET A 69 6.58 -5.67 12.71
C MET A 69 5.32 -5.45 11.87
N LEU A 70 4.27 -6.21 12.17
CA LEU A 70 2.95 -6.04 11.57
C LEU A 70 1.94 -5.83 12.71
N LEU A 71 1.30 -4.67 12.74
CA LEU A 71 0.33 -4.30 13.77
C LEU A 71 -1.10 -4.28 13.20
N PRO A 72 -2.11 -4.74 13.96
CA PRO A 72 -3.51 -4.72 13.55
C PRO A 72 -4.20 -3.40 13.92
N GLU A 73 -3.55 -2.56 14.73
CA GLU A 73 -4.08 -1.29 15.21
C GLU A 73 -3.05 -0.17 15.10
N PRO A 74 -3.50 1.09 15.01
CA PRO A 74 -2.63 2.25 15.06
C PRO A 74 -1.77 2.25 16.32
N TYR A 75 -0.55 2.74 16.15
CA TYR A 75 0.41 2.90 17.24
C TYR A 75 1.26 4.13 16.97
N PRO A 76 1.55 4.97 18.00
CA PRO A 76 2.30 6.21 17.80
C PRO A 76 3.68 5.96 17.15
N PRO A 77 3.92 6.49 15.94
CA PRO A 77 5.18 6.27 15.23
C PRO A 77 6.44 6.66 16.02
N HIS A 78 6.42 7.78 16.75
CA HIS A 78 7.57 8.17 17.56
C HIS A 78 7.91 7.12 18.64
N LEU A 79 6.92 6.53 19.31
CA LEU A 79 7.15 5.47 20.30
C LEU A 79 7.66 4.19 19.64
N LEU A 80 7.18 3.90 18.43
CA LEU A 80 7.58 2.74 17.64
C LEU A 80 9.06 2.79 17.31
N PHE A 81 9.52 3.91 16.72
CA PHE A 81 10.91 4.09 16.31
C PHE A 81 11.85 4.42 17.48
N LEU A 82 11.35 4.95 18.60
CA LEU A 82 12.11 5.05 19.84
C LEU A 82 12.47 3.66 20.38
N SER A 83 11.52 2.74 20.35
CA SER A 83 11.69 1.38 20.88
C SER A 83 12.40 0.44 19.90
N HIS A 84 12.17 0.62 18.60
CA HIS A 84 12.66 -0.26 17.54
C HIS A 84 13.29 0.53 16.39
N PRO A 85 14.43 1.21 16.63
CA PRO A 85 15.08 2.04 15.62
C PRO A 85 15.62 1.24 14.42
N ASN A 86 15.81 -0.08 14.57
CA ASN A 86 16.41 -0.97 13.56
C ASN A 86 15.37 -1.76 12.74
N LEU A 87 14.11 -1.33 12.71
CA LEU A 87 13.09 -2.00 11.90
C LEU A 87 13.46 -1.95 10.41
N HIS A 88 13.29 -3.08 9.73
CA HIS A 88 13.44 -3.24 8.29
C HIS A 88 12.08 -3.34 7.57
N THR A 89 11.05 -3.88 8.23
CA THR A 89 9.72 -4.06 7.67
C THR A 89 8.66 -3.61 8.67
N LEU A 90 7.72 -2.78 8.23
CA LEU A 90 6.61 -2.28 9.03
C LEU A 90 5.29 -2.34 8.25
N THR A 91 4.27 -2.98 8.83
CA THR A 91 2.86 -2.78 8.45
C THR A 91 2.14 -2.07 9.59
N LEU A 92 1.59 -0.89 9.31
CA LEU A 92 0.98 -0.03 10.31
C LEU A 92 -0.33 0.60 9.81
N PRO A 93 -1.45 0.34 10.49
CA PRO A 93 -2.68 1.09 10.29
C PRO A 93 -2.54 2.53 10.82
N LEU A 94 -3.13 3.48 10.11
CA LEU A 94 -3.12 4.91 10.45
C LEU A 94 -4.56 5.44 10.47
N ASP A 95 -4.95 6.00 11.60
CA ASP A 95 -6.30 6.53 11.87
C ASP A 95 -6.37 8.06 11.93
N THR A 96 -5.22 8.74 12.05
CA THR A 96 -5.14 10.20 12.06
C THR A 96 -4.10 10.71 11.06
N ALA A 97 -4.33 11.93 10.55
CA ALA A 97 -3.39 12.60 9.67
C ALA A 97 -2.08 12.92 10.40
N GLU A 98 -2.16 13.26 11.68
CA GLU A 98 -1.02 13.57 12.54
C GLU A 98 -0.08 12.36 12.67
N SER A 99 -0.63 11.16 12.91
CA SER A 99 0.17 9.93 12.96
C SER A 99 0.81 9.62 11.61
N ALA A 100 0.10 9.83 10.51
CA ALA A 100 0.66 9.64 9.17
C ALA A 100 1.81 10.61 8.88
N ILE A 101 1.62 11.90 9.20
CA ILE A 101 2.64 12.95 9.03
C ILE A 101 3.86 12.64 9.91
N GLU A 102 3.65 12.23 11.17
CA GLU A 102 4.73 11.86 12.07
C GLU A 102 5.54 10.68 11.50
N LEU A 103 4.86 9.62 11.07
CA LEU A 103 5.50 8.46 10.44
C LEU A 103 6.34 8.89 9.23
N PHE A 104 5.75 9.59 8.28
CA PHE A 104 6.44 9.99 7.05
C PHE A 104 7.63 10.91 7.35
N THR A 105 7.50 11.81 8.33
CA THR A 105 8.60 12.69 8.77
C THR A 105 9.76 11.90 9.36
N ILE A 106 9.49 10.91 10.21
CA ILE A 106 10.54 10.01 10.75
C ILE A 106 11.25 9.28 9.60
N LEU A 107 10.49 8.81 8.62
CA LEU A 107 11.02 8.03 7.50
C LEU A 107 11.84 8.83 6.49
N GLN A 108 11.80 10.16 6.53
CA GLN A 108 12.72 11.01 5.75
C GLN A 108 14.19 10.77 6.14
N THR A 109 14.46 10.52 7.43
CA THR A 109 15.81 10.34 7.96
C THR A 109 16.12 8.91 8.39
N ASN A 110 15.12 8.03 8.39
CA ASN A 110 15.32 6.63 8.76
C ASN A 110 16.21 5.89 7.74
N THR A 111 17.20 5.17 8.25
CA THR A 111 18.21 4.47 7.42
C THR A 111 18.06 2.94 7.44
N THR A 112 17.04 2.41 8.10
CA THR A 112 16.91 0.96 8.34
C THR A 112 15.72 0.35 7.62
N LEU A 113 14.59 1.06 7.58
CA LEU A 113 13.34 0.58 7.03
C LEU A 113 13.45 0.42 5.52
N LYS A 114 13.18 -0.79 5.04
CA LYS A 114 13.22 -1.18 3.63
C LYS A 114 11.85 -1.44 3.06
N ALA A 115 10.88 -1.82 3.89
CA ALA A 115 9.52 -2.11 3.46
C ALA A 115 8.50 -1.47 4.39
N LEU A 116 7.62 -0.66 3.82
CA LEU A 116 6.50 -0.03 4.50
C LEU A 116 5.19 -0.44 3.84
N SER A 117 4.22 -0.85 4.65
CA SER A 117 2.83 -0.99 4.26
C SER A 117 1.97 -0.17 5.22
N VAL A 118 1.19 0.76 4.71
CA VAL A 118 0.28 1.57 5.52
C VAL A 118 -1.17 1.30 5.14
N GLU A 119 -2.00 1.09 6.17
CA GLU A 119 -3.44 0.95 6.01
C GLU A 119 -4.12 2.22 6.52
N ILE A 120 -4.67 3.03 5.61
CA ILE A 120 -5.39 4.24 6.01
C ILE A 120 -6.80 3.85 6.42
N LYS A 121 -7.16 4.12 7.67
CA LYS A 121 -8.46 3.70 8.24
C LYS A 121 -9.63 4.56 7.82
N GLU A 122 -9.40 5.83 7.54
CA GLU A 122 -10.48 6.77 7.23
C GLU A 122 -10.08 7.77 6.15
N GLU A 123 -11.04 8.17 5.32
CA GLU A 123 -10.81 9.12 4.23
C GLU A 123 -10.34 10.49 4.73
N ARG A 124 -10.79 10.92 5.92
CA ARG A 124 -10.39 12.19 6.55
C ARG A 124 -8.89 12.29 6.87
N VAL A 125 -8.17 11.16 6.88
CA VAL A 125 -6.72 11.13 7.11
C VAL A 125 -5.97 11.75 5.92
N TYR A 126 -6.52 11.66 4.70
CA TYR A 126 -5.93 12.24 3.51
C TYR A 126 -6.07 13.76 3.48
N THR A 127 -5.19 14.44 4.20
CA THR A 127 -5.04 15.89 4.16
C THR A 127 -3.95 16.31 3.19
N SER A 128 -3.95 17.57 2.76
CA SER A 128 -2.83 18.13 1.99
C SER A 128 -1.51 18.08 2.77
N SER A 129 -1.55 18.27 4.10
CA SER A 129 -0.36 18.16 4.96
C SER A 129 0.20 16.75 5.01
N MET A 130 -0.65 15.72 5.09
CA MET A 130 -0.23 14.32 4.93
C MET A 130 0.37 14.08 3.55
N GLY A 131 -0.24 14.63 2.49
CA GLY A 131 0.25 14.52 1.12
C GLY A 131 1.66 15.08 0.95
N THR A 132 1.90 16.30 1.44
CA THR A 132 3.23 16.92 1.43
C THR A 132 4.24 16.05 2.19
N SER A 133 3.88 15.55 3.38
CA SER A 133 4.78 14.71 4.17
C SER A 133 5.12 13.38 3.48
N LEU A 134 4.15 12.74 2.81
CA LEU A 134 4.38 11.56 1.97
C LEU A 134 5.33 11.87 0.81
N GLN A 135 5.10 12.99 0.11
CA GLN A 135 5.94 13.43 -0.99
C GLN A 135 7.39 13.64 -0.52
N ASP A 136 7.58 14.31 0.62
CA ASP A 136 8.89 14.55 1.21
C ASP A 136 9.58 13.25 1.60
N MET A 137 8.84 12.32 2.21
CA MET A 137 9.35 10.98 2.56
C MET A 137 9.83 10.23 1.32
N LEU A 138 9.02 10.16 0.26
CA LEU A 138 9.40 9.47 -0.98
C LEU A 138 10.60 10.13 -1.67
N THR A 139 10.69 11.45 -1.58
CA THR A 139 11.80 12.22 -2.17
C THR A 139 13.11 12.00 -1.41
N GLN A 140 13.06 11.94 -0.09
CA GLN A 140 14.25 11.92 0.76
C GLN A 140 14.71 10.50 1.11
N SER A 141 13.80 9.54 1.23
CA SER A 141 14.13 8.18 1.66
C SER A 141 15.05 7.46 0.67
N GLN A 142 16.23 7.06 1.15
CA GLN A 142 17.23 6.32 0.36
C GLN A 142 17.17 4.80 0.57
N THR A 143 16.39 4.34 1.55
CA THR A 143 16.42 2.96 2.05
C THR A 143 15.14 2.20 1.78
N LEU A 144 14.02 2.91 1.60
CA LEU A 144 12.72 2.32 1.34
C LEU A 144 12.67 1.72 -0.07
N LYS A 145 12.56 0.40 -0.13
CA LYS A 145 12.50 -0.39 -1.36
C LYS A 145 11.09 -0.88 -1.69
N HIS A 146 10.25 -1.10 -0.69
CA HIS A 146 8.86 -1.51 -0.86
C HIS A 146 7.93 -0.51 -0.19
N PHE A 147 6.94 -0.04 -0.93
CA PHE A 147 5.91 0.84 -0.42
C PHE A 147 4.53 0.34 -0.85
N GLU A 148 3.69 0.09 0.14
CA GLU A 148 2.28 -0.19 -0.03
C GLU A 148 1.45 0.84 0.73
N ILE A 149 0.45 1.41 0.04
CA ILE A 149 -0.60 2.21 0.67
C ILE A 149 -1.95 1.67 0.23
N ASN A 150 -2.73 1.24 1.20
CA ASN A 150 -4.07 0.73 0.98
C ASN A 150 -5.07 1.43 1.92
N ASN A 151 -6.35 1.32 1.58
CA ASN A 151 -7.43 1.93 2.35
C ASN A 151 -8.60 0.95 2.39
N PRO A 152 -8.50 -0.14 3.18
CA PRO A 152 -9.49 -1.22 3.13
C PRO A 152 -10.85 -0.80 3.71
N TYR A 153 -10.90 0.29 4.48
CA TYR A 153 -12.07 0.76 5.21
C TYR A 153 -12.84 1.88 4.51
N SER A 154 -12.25 2.57 3.52
CA SER A 154 -12.97 3.58 2.75
C SER A 154 -14.01 2.95 1.82
N ARG A 155 -15.10 3.68 1.59
CA ARG A 155 -16.10 3.37 0.56
C ARG A 155 -15.47 3.26 -0.82
N SER A 156 -14.51 4.13 -1.14
CA SER A 156 -13.81 4.13 -2.44
C SER A 156 -12.71 3.08 -2.52
N ARG A 157 -12.20 2.60 -1.38
CA ARG A 157 -11.05 1.68 -1.24
C ARG A 157 -9.74 2.11 -1.93
N CYS A 158 -9.65 3.34 -2.43
CA CYS A 158 -8.49 3.89 -3.10
C CYS A 158 -8.10 5.24 -2.50
N ILE A 159 -6.88 5.72 -2.82
CA ILE A 159 -6.47 7.07 -2.42
C ILE A 159 -7.35 8.12 -3.13
N PRO A 160 -7.62 9.29 -2.53
CA PRO A 160 -8.30 10.38 -3.23
C PRO A 160 -7.49 10.89 -4.42
N SER A 161 -8.16 11.38 -5.49
CA SER A 161 -7.49 11.98 -6.66
C SER A 161 -6.55 13.12 -6.25
N SER A 162 -7.01 14.01 -5.37
CA SER A 162 -6.17 15.09 -4.82
C SER A 162 -4.87 14.59 -4.18
N PHE A 163 -4.90 13.38 -3.59
CA PHE A 163 -3.73 12.77 -2.95
C PHE A 163 -2.77 12.10 -3.94
N LEU A 164 -3.27 11.62 -5.09
CA LEU A 164 -2.46 11.00 -6.14
C LEU A 164 -1.36 11.95 -6.68
N SER A 165 -1.64 13.26 -6.71
CA SER A 165 -0.67 14.27 -7.15
C SER A 165 0.60 14.31 -6.29
N PHE A 166 0.46 14.18 -4.96
CA PHE A 166 1.58 14.14 -4.02
C PHE A 166 2.40 12.85 -4.18
N LEU A 167 1.72 11.71 -4.28
CA LEU A 167 2.37 10.42 -4.54
C LEU A 167 3.16 10.46 -5.85
N THR A 168 2.55 10.95 -6.92
CA THR A 168 3.18 11.10 -8.24
C THR A 168 4.42 12.00 -8.17
N THR A 169 4.32 13.11 -7.45
CA THR A 169 5.44 14.06 -7.29
C THR A 169 6.58 13.45 -6.49
N GLY A 170 6.29 12.76 -5.38
CA GLY A 170 7.31 12.08 -4.58
C GLY A 170 8.02 10.98 -5.36
N LEU A 171 7.27 10.14 -6.09
CA LEU A 171 7.82 9.08 -6.92
C LEU A 171 8.72 9.61 -8.04
N ARG A 172 8.41 10.78 -8.61
CA ARG A 172 9.25 11.40 -9.65
C ARG A 172 10.70 11.54 -9.19
N HIS A 173 10.92 11.92 -7.93
CA HIS A 173 12.24 12.14 -7.35
C HIS A 173 12.82 10.92 -6.63
N ASN A 174 11.99 9.92 -6.31
CA ASN A 174 12.47 8.72 -5.66
C ASN A 174 13.43 7.91 -6.55
N THR A 175 14.49 7.38 -5.92
CA THR A 175 15.56 6.59 -6.55
C THR A 175 15.75 5.21 -5.94
N SER A 176 15.09 4.92 -4.80
CA SER A 176 15.32 3.74 -3.97
C SER A 176 14.23 2.67 -4.12
N LEU A 177 13.01 3.06 -4.49
CA LEU A 177 11.84 2.20 -4.49
C LEU A 177 11.91 1.15 -5.61
N GLN A 178 11.72 -0.10 -5.26
CA GLN A 178 11.77 -1.25 -6.17
C GLN A 178 10.39 -1.89 -6.33
N GLN A 179 9.52 -1.76 -5.34
CA GLN A 179 8.20 -2.37 -5.31
C GLN A 179 7.16 -1.33 -4.87
N LEU A 180 6.11 -1.18 -5.67
CA LEU A 180 5.00 -0.27 -5.39
C LEU A 180 3.67 -1.01 -5.48
N SER A 181 2.87 -0.92 -4.41
CA SER A 181 1.50 -1.43 -4.36
C SER A 181 0.55 -0.31 -3.97
N VAL A 182 -0.40 0.03 -4.84
CA VAL A 182 -1.31 1.16 -4.60
C VAL A 182 -2.65 0.95 -5.28
N ILE A 183 -3.71 1.42 -4.61
CA ILE A 183 -5.07 1.52 -5.17
C ILE A 183 -5.35 2.99 -5.51
N ILE A 184 -5.47 3.34 -6.79
CA ILE A 184 -5.65 4.72 -7.29
C ILE A 184 -7.00 4.90 -7.99
N PRO A 185 -7.52 6.15 -8.10
CA PRO A 185 -8.70 6.43 -8.89
C PRO A 185 -8.44 6.24 -10.39
N LEU A 186 -9.40 5.65 -11.10
CA LEU A 186 -9.41 5.64 -12.56
C LEU A 186 -9.91 7.00 -13.08
N ASN A 187 -8.99 7.90 -13.41
CA ASN A 187 -9.25 9.24 -13.91
C ASN A 187 -8.14 9.72 -14.87
N GLU A 188 -8.24 10.97 -15.36
CA GLU A 188 -7.26 11.60 -16.26
C GLU A 188 -5.83 11.69 -15.68
N GLU A 189 -5.68 11.78 -14.36
CA GLU A 189 -4.38 11.87 -13.69
C GLU A 189 -3.60 10.55 -13.74
N MET A 190 -4.30 9.43 -13.94
CA MET A 190 -3.70 8.10 -14.01
C MET A 190 -2.66 8.00 -15.13
N ARG A 191 -2.90 8.64 -16.28
CA ARG A 191 -1.91 8.72 -17.36
C ARG A 191 -0.61 9.36 -16.89
N THR A 192 -0.72 10.47 -16.16
CA THR A 192 0.44 11.19 -15.61
C THR A 192 1.18 10.33 -14.60
N PHE A 193 0.46 9.61 -13.74
CA PHE A 193 1.05 8.66 -12.80
C PHE A 193 1.84 7.56 -13.53
N ILE A 194 1.24 6.87 -14.51
CA ILE A 194 1.92 5.82 -15.29
C ILE A 194 3.14 6.38 -16.03
N ASN A 195 3.04 7.57 -16.61
CA ASN A 195 4.18 8.22 -17.27
C ASN A 195 5.33 8.45 -16.28
N VAL A 196 5.05 8.85 -15.03
CA VAL A 196 6.12 8.95 -14.02
C VAL A 196 6.73 7.58 -13.72
N ILE A 197 5.91 6.54 -13.57
CA ILE A 197 6.39 5.16 -13.33
C ILE A 197 7.27 4.67 -14.49
N SER A 198 6.94 4.99 -15.74
CA SER A 198 7.73 4.59 -16.93
C SER A 198 9.18 5.05 -16.87
N LEU A 199 9.47 6.11 -16.11
CA LEU A 199 10.81 6.69 -15.95
C LEU A 199 11.57 6.11 -14.74
N LYS A 200 10.99 5.16 -14.00
CA LYS A 200 11.56 4.61 -12.75
C LYS A 200 12.28 3.31 -12.98
N SER A 201 13.46 3.36 -13.61
CA SER A 201 14.26 2.16 -13.90
C SER A 201 14.61 1.27 -12.69
N ASN A 202 14.54 1.81 -11.47
CA ASN A 202 14.70 1.07 -10.22
C ASN A 202 13.48 0.22 -9.81
N LEU A 203 12.28 0.51 -10.35
CA LEU A 203 11.05 -0.19 -10.00
C LEU A 203 10.96 -1.54 -10.73
N THR A 204 11.00 -2.64 -10.00
CA THR A 204 10.92 -3.99 -10.56
C THR A 204 9.54 -4.63 -10.39
N GLU A 205 8.73 -4.14 -9.46
CA GLU A 205 7.40 -4.69 -9.20
C GLU A 205 6.36 -3.59 -9.03
N LEU A 206 5.29 -3.69 -9.81
CA LEU A 206 4.17 -2.77 -9.78
C LEU A 206 2.86 -3.55 -9.60
N ASN A 207 2.16 -3.26 -8.51
CA ASN A 207 0.81 -3.71 -8.25
C ASN A 207 -0.12 -2.51 -8.20
N LEU A 208 -0.81 -2.28 -9.31
CA LEU A 208 -1.72 -1.17 -9.51
C LEU A 208 -3.15 -1.68 -9.51
N LYS A 209 -3.94 -1.22 -8.54
CA LYS A 209 -5.39 -1.45 -8.56
C LYS A 209 -6.10 -0.15 -8.82
N THR A 210 -7.15 -0.19 -9.62
CA THR A 210 -7.90 1.02 -9.97
C THR A 210 -9.38 0.82 -9.78
N ILE A 211 -10.00 1.85 -9.22
CA ILE A 211 -11.44 1.91 -8.97
C ILE A 211 -11.92 3.26 -9.50
N LEU A 212 -13.08 3.29 -10.16
CA LEU A 212 -13.67 4.55 -10.55
C LEU A 212 -14.19 5.29 -9.31
N ILE A 213 -13.64 6.49 -9.07
CA ILE A 213 -14.26 7.44 -8.17
C ILE A 213 -15.10 8.40 -9.01
N LEU A 214 -16.40 8.35 -8.79
CA LEU A 214 -17.31 9.29 -9.41
C LEU A 214 -17.42 10.53 -8.53
N ASN A 215 -16.89 11.63 -9.03
CA ASN A 215 -17.15 12.94 -8.45
C ASN A 215 -18.66 13.26 -8.56
N GLU A 216 -19.12 14.28 -7.83
CA GLU A 216 -20.53 14.71 -7.82
C GLU A 216 -21.12 14.95 -9.23
N SER A 217 -20.26 15.23 -10.22
CA SER A 217 -20.61 15.37 -11.65
C SER A 217 -21.26 14.13 -12.28
N TYR A 218 -21.08 12.94 -11.70
CA TYR A 218 -21.62 11.67 -12.20
C TYR A 218 -22.65 11.04 -11.25
N SER A 219 -23.11 11.81 -10.25
CA SER A 219 -24.14 11.38 -9.29
C SER A 219 -25.44 10.95 -9.99
N ASN A 220 -25.77 11.60 -11.11
CA ASN A 220 -26.98 11.33 -11.90
C ASN A 220 -26.81 10.23 -12.97
N CYS A 221 -25.61 9.68 -13.17
CA CYS A 221 -25.40 8.65 -14.17
C CYS A 221 -25.98 7.31 -13.71
N SER A 222 -26.54 6.56 -14.65
CA SER A 222 -26.86 5.15 -14.49
C SER A 222 -25.57 4.31 -14.38
N TRP A 223 -25.69 3.10 -13.80
CA TRP A 223 -24.56 2.17 -13.74
C TRP A 223 -23.98 1.84 -15.11
N LYS A 224 -24.81 1.71 -16.15
CA LYS A 224 -24.37 1.45 -17.52
C LYS A 224 -23.55 2.60 -18.10
N GLU A 225 -23.95 3.85 -17.85
CA GLU A 225 -23.18 5.02 -18.30
C GLU A 225 -21.83 5.09 -17.58
N LYS A 226 -21.80 4.81 -16.27
CA LYS A 226 -20.57 4.75 -15.47
C LYS A 226 -19.62 3.68 -16.00
N GLU A 227 -20.14 2.49 -16.28
CA GLU A 227 -19.40 1.38 -16.86
C GLU A 227 -18.82 1.75 -18.23
N GLN A 228 -19.59 2.41 -19.09
CA GLN A 228 -19.11 2.87 -20.40
C GLN A 228 -18.00 3.92 -20.28
N ILE A 229 -18.13 4.88 -19.35
CA ILE A 229 -17.09 5.88 -19.08
C ILE A 229 -15.80 5.20 -18.59
N MET A 230 -15.90 4.27 -17.63
CA MET A 230 -14.75 3.49 -17.16
C MET A 230 -14.06 2.73 -18.26
N THR A 231 -14.86 2.05 -19.08
CA THR A 231 -14.38 1.23 -20.19
C THR A 231 -13.61 2.11 -21.17
N SER A 232 -14.16 3.29 -21.53
CA SER A 232 -13.47 4.27 -22.38
C SER A 232 -12.16 4.75 -21.77
N LEU A 233 -12.17 5.19 -20.50
CA LEU A 233 -10.97 5.68 -19.82
C LEU A 233 -9.87 4.62 -19.74
N PHE A 234 -10.24 3.37 -19.45
CA PHE A 234 -9.28 2.28 -19.37
C PHE A 234 -8.65 2.00 -20.73
N TYR A 235 -9.45 1.74 -21.77
CA TYR A 235 -8.92 1.39 -23.08
C TYR A 235 -8.24 2.58 -23.75
N GLU A 236 -8.77 3.79 -23.67
CA GLU A 236 -8.22 4.93 -24.41
C GLU A 236 -7.05 5.63 -23.71
N GLN A 237 -6.88 5.44 -22.39
CA GLN A 237 -5.84 6.13 -21.63
C GLN A 237 -4.91 5.20 -20.87
N VAL A 238 -5.46 4.33 -20.04
CA VAL A 238 -4.65 3.47 -19.16
C VAL A 238 -3.90 2.44 -19.97
N LEU A 239 -4.59 1.72 -20.85
CA LEU A 239 -4.00 0.63 -21.62
C LEU A 239 -2.86 1.12 -22.54
N PRO A 240 -2.99 2.24 -23.30
CA PRO A 240 -1.88 2.79 -24.08
C PRO A 240 -0.75 3.29 -23.19
N ALA A 241 -1.05 3.94 -22.06
CA ALA A 241 -0.02 4.42 -21.14
C ALA A 241 0.80 3.26 -20.54
N VAL A 242 0.14 2.17 -20.14
CA VAL A 242 0.81 0.96 -19.63
C VAL A 242 1.63 0.28 -20.72
N THR A 243 1.10 0.22 -21.94
CA THR A 243 1.83 -0.38 -23.07
C THR A 243 3.10 0.41 -23.38
N ASN A 244 3.00 1.73 -23.46
CA ASN A 244 4.15 2.62 -23.61
C ASN A 244 5.14 2.48 -22.45
N MET A 245 4.64 2.40 -21.22
CA MET A 245 5.46 2.17 -20.03
C MET A 245 6.27 0.88 -20.18
N LEU A 246 5.64 -0.26 -20.52
CA LEU A 246 6.33 -1.53 -20.72
C LEU A 246 7.36 -1.46 -21.86
N GLN A 247 7.08 -0.74 -22.94
CA GLN A 247 8.03 -0.57 -24.03
C GLN A 247 9.29 0.20 -23.60
N SER A 248 9.14 1.23 -22.76
CA SER A 248 10.28 2.01 -22.27
C SER A 248 10.98 1.40 -21.06
N HIS A 249 10.27 0.59 -20.27
CA HIS A 249 10.69 0.20 -18.93
C HIS A 249 11.23 -1.23 -18.87
N THR A 250 12.51 -1.42 -19.16
CA THR A 250 13.08 -2.76 -19.33
C THR A 250 13.27 -3.59 -18.06
N THR A 251 13.09 -3.04 -16.85
CA THR A 251 13.40 -3.72 -15.58
C THR A 251 12.19 -4.23 -14.79
N ILE A 252 10.94 -3.96 -15.23
CA ILE A 252 9.75 -4.51 -14.56
C ILE A 252 9.73 -6.03 -14.75
N ARG A 253 9.63 -6.74 -13.62
CA ARG A 253 9.55 -8.20 -13.53
C ARG A 253 8.15 -8.66 -13.18
N LEU A 254 7.46 -7.94 -12.30
CA LEU A 254 6.09 -8.26 -11.88
C LEU A 254 5.20 -7.07 -12.15
N LEU A 255 4.19 -7.27 -13.00
CA LEU A 255 3.13 -6.30 -13.26
C LEU A 255 1.77 -6.90 -12.91
N ARG A 256 1.04 -6.20 -12.05
CA ARG A 256 -0.37 -6.49 -11.73
C ARG A 256 -1.17 -5.23 -11.94
N ILE A 257 -2.14 -5.29 -12.85
CA ILE A 257 -3.11 -4.23 -13.08
C ILE A 257 -4.51 -4.83 -12.91
N GLU A 258 -5.17 -4.44 -11.83
CA GLU A 258 -6.56 -4.80 -11.53
C GLU A 258 -7.44 -3.57 -11.75
N CYS A 259 -8.40 -3.67 -12.67
CA CYS A 259 -9.37 -2.60 -12.90
C CYS A 259 -10.77 -3.14 -12.65
N ARG A 260 -11.49 -2.52 -11.71
CA ARG A 260 -12.85 -2.94 -11.36
C ARG A 260 -13.89 -2.22 -12.21
N ASP A 261 -15.03 -2.88 -12.39
CA ASP A 261 -16.25 -2.34 -12.94
C ASP A 261 -16.14 -1.94 -14.43
N ILE A 262 -15.32 -2.66 -15.20
CA ILE A 262 -15.18 -2.48 -16.66
C ILE A 262 -16.11 -3.44 -17.41
N ASN A 263 -16.71 -2.97 -18.51
CA ASN A 263 -17.51 -3.83 -19.36
C ASN A 263 -16.63 -4.78 -20.18
N ASN A 264 -16.67 -6.06 -19.85
CA ASN A 264 -15.91 -7.10 -20.57
C ASN A 264 -16.46 -7.40 -21.98
N LEU A 265 -17.62 -6.86 -22.36
CA LEU A 265 -18.33 -7.22 -23.60
C LEU A 265 -18.13 -6.25 -24.77
N SER A 266 -17.29 -5.23 -24.61
CA SER A 266 -17.14 -4.24 -25.68
C SER A 266 -16.07 -4.62 -26.69
N SER A 267 -16.51 -4.99 -27.89
CA SER A 267 -15.67 -5.38 -29.02
C SER A 267 -15.42 -4.21 -29.99
N GLN A 268 -15.10 -3.01 -29.48
CA GLN A 268 -14.74 -1.91 -30.37
C GLN A 268 -13.42 -2.24 -31.07
N PRO A 269 -13.31 -2.10 -32.41
CA PRO A 269 -12.09 -2.44 -33.15
C PRO A 269 -10.82 -1.78 -32.59
N ASN A 270 -10.90 -0.50 -32.21
CA ASN A 270 -9.77 0.24 -31.64
C ASN A 270 -9.29 -0.34 -30.31
N TRP A 271 -10.19 -0.86 -29.48
CA TRP A 271 -9.84 -1.47 -28.19
C TRP A 271 -9.18 -2.84 -28.39
N ILE A 272 -9.62 -3.59 -29.41
CA ILE A 272 -8.99 -4.87 -29.79
C ILE A 272 -7.54 -4.63 -30.21
N GLU A 273 -7.28 -3.61 -31.02
CA GLU A 273 -5.93 -3.26 -31.47
C GLU A 273 -5.01 -2.90 -30.29
N GLN A 274 -5.50 -2.09 -29.33
CA GLN A 274 -4.74 -1.74 -28.13
C GLN A 274 -4.44 -2.95 -27.24
N ILE A 275 -5.40 -3.87 -27.08
CA ILE A 275 -5.20 -5.12 -26.34
C ILE A 275 -4.14 -5.98 -27.03
N GLN A 276 -4.22 -6.14 -28.35
CA GLN A 276 -3.24 -6.89 -29.11
C GLN A 276 -1.84 -6.29 -28.93
N HIS A 277 -1.72 -4.97 -29.02
CA HIS A 277 -0.45 -4.28 -28.84
C HIS A 277 0.13 -4.44 -27.43
N LEU A 278 -0.71 -4.43 -26.40
CA LEU A 278 -0.31 -4.76 -25.04
C LEU A 278 0.24 -6.20 -24.97
N TYR A 279 -0.47 -7.18 -25.51
CA TYR A 279 -0.04 -8.59 -25.47
C TYR A 279 1.29 -8.78 -26.19
N GLU A 280 1.44 -8.24 -27.40
CA GLU A 280 2.70 -8.28 -28.14
C GLU A 280 3.84 -7.70 -27.30
N THR A 281 3.61 -6.54 -26.67
CA THR A 281 4.59 -5.89 -25.78
C THR A 281 4.95 -6.78 -24.59
N ILE A 282 3.96 -7.42 -23.93
CA ILE A 282 4.18 -8.33 -22.80
C ILE A 282 5.04 -9.53 -23.22
N PHE A 283 4.71 -10.18 -24.34
CA PHE A 283 5.36 -11.42 -24.77
C PHE A 283 6.82 -11.21 -25.17
N ILE A 284 7.20 -10.01 -25.61
CA ILE A 284 8.58 -9.69 -26.00
C ILE A 284 9.34 -8.91 -24.92
N HIS A 285 8.71 -8.61 -23.78
CA HIS A 285 9.33 -7.79 -22.74
C HIS A 285 10.54 -8.50 -22.11
N PRO A 286 11.73 -7.88 -22.05
CA PRO A 286 12.97 -8.58 -21.74
C PRO A 286 13.08 -9.12 -20.30
N SER A 287 12.39 -8.48 -19.34
CA SER A 287 12.49 -8.83 -17.92
C SER A 287 11.18 -9.28 -17.28
N LEU A 288 10.07 -9.29 -18.02
CA LEU A 288 8.76 -9.51 -17.43
C LEU A 288 8.56 -11.01 -17.13
N GLU A 289 8.42 -11.35 -15.85
CA GLU A 289 8.24 -12.73 -15.36
C GLU A 289 6.78 -13.03 -15.07
N TYR A 290 6.02 -12.01 -14.63
CA TYR A 290 4.62 -12.12 -14.30
C TYR A 290 3.86 -10.88 -14.77
N ALA A 291 2.79 -11.11 -15.52
CA ALA A 291 1.86 -10.07 -15.94
C ALA A 291 0.44 -10.54 -15.65
N GLN A 292 -0.31 -9.73 -14.90
CA GLN A 292 -1.73 -9.94 -14.69
C GLN A 292 -2.49 -8.68 -15.04
N PHE A 293 -3.44 -8.83 -15.95
CA PHE A 293 -4.41 -7.82 -16.30
C PHE A 293 -5.79 -8.40 -16.00
N SER A 294 -6.52 -7.78 -15.10
CA SER A 294 -7.84 -8.26 -14.70
C SER A 294 -8.83 -7.11 -14.74
N PRO A 295 -9.48 -6.86 -15.90
CA PRO A 295 -10.74 -6.12 -15.93
C PRO A 295 -11.80 -7.01 -15.27
N LEU A 296 -12.12 -6.71 -14.02
CA LEU A 296 -13.20 -7.38 -13.32
C LEU A 296 -14.51 -6.71 -13.74
N GLY A 297 -15.30 -7.42 -14.55
CA GLY A 297 -16.69 -7.04 -14.79
C GLY A 297 -17.47 -7.12 -13.49
N GLY A 298 -18.33 -6.13 -13.23
CA GLY A 298 -19.25 -6.15 -12.10
C GLY A 298 -20.13 -7.40 -12.18
N TYR A 299 -20.36 -8.06 -11.04
CA TYR A 299 -21.29 -9.19 -10.95
C TYR A 299 -22.66 -8.77 -11.51
N SER A 300 -23.07 -9.42 -12.59
CA SER A 300 -24.42 -9.36 -13.16
C SER A 300 -25.45 -10.01 -12.24
#